data_AF-A0A5Q4F388-F1
#
_entry.id   AF-A0A5Q4F388-F1
#
_cell.length_a   1.000
_cell.length_b   1.000
_cell.length_c   1.000
_cell.angle_alpha   90.00
_cell.angle_beta   90.00
_cell.angle_gamma   90.00
#
_symmetry.space_group_name_H-M   'P 1'
#
loop_
_entity.id
_entity.type
_entity.pdbx_description
1 polymer ?
#
loop_
_entity_poly.entity_id
_entity_poly.type
_entity_poly.pdbx_seq_one_letter_code
_entity_poly.pdbx_strand_id
1 'polypeptide(L)' 'MNNSKETLDVPAAAVAEIEKAIASDQSVVGIDAKKTHIIIIHMLREIREQLDRTEKRLDRLEQQNR' A
#
# COMPACT_ATOMS: atom_id res chain seq x y z
N MET A 1 25.44 -2.85 -4.72
CA MET A 1 24.65 -2.42 -3.54
C MET A 1 23.98 -1.10 -3.89
N ASN A 2 22.77 -1.15 -4.45
CA ASN A 2 21.99 0.06 -4.71
C ASN A 2 20.96 0.20 -3.59
N ASN A 3 21.40 0.67 -2.42
CA ASN A 3 20.46 1.23 -1.46
C ASN A 3 20.19 2.68 -1.88
N SER A 4 19.47 2.84 -2.98
CA SER A 4 18.68 4.05 -3.16
C SER A 4 17.72 4.07 -1.98
N LYS A 5 17.82 5.09 -1.12
CA LYS A 5 16.78 5.38 -0.13
C LYS A 5 15.47 5.47 -0.91
N GLU A 6 14.68 4.40 -0.94
CA GLU A 6 13.26 4.46 -1.28
C GLU A 6 12.63 5.35 -0.22
N THR A 7 12.56 6.63 -0.52
CA THR A 7 11.63 7.52 0.16
C THR A 7 10.26 6.89 0.01
N LEU A 8 9.70 6.45 1.14
CA LEU A 8 8.33 5.96 1.27
C LEU A 8 7.38 7.14 1.02
N ASP A 9 7.29 7.56 -0.24
CA ASP A 9 6.51 8.71 -0.68
C ASP A 9 5.06 8.27 -0.86
N VAL A 10 4.26 8.53 0.18
CA VAL A 10 2.83 8.23 0.17
C VAL A 10 2.09 9.48 -0.31
N PRO A 11 1.32 9.41 -1.41
CA PRO A 11 0.57 10.56 -1.91
C PRO A 11 -0.36 11.13 -0.85
N ALA A 12 -0.45 12.46 -0.74
CA ALA A 12 -1.27 13.14 0.27
C ALA A 12 -2.76 12.71 0.23
N ALA A 13 -3.28 12.37 -0.96
CA ALA A 13 -4.63 11.81 -1.10
C ALA A 13 -4.76 10.44 -0.41
N ALA A 14 -3.78 9.55 -0.62
CA ALA A 14 -3.74 8.23 0.03
C ALA A 14 -3.57 8.37 1.55
N VAL A 15 -2.76 9.33 2.01
CA VAL A 15 -2.64 9.66 3.43
C VAL A 15 -4.00 10.04 4.02
N ALA A 16 -4.72 10.97 3.40
CA ALA A 16 -6.01 11.45 3.90
C ALA A 16 -7.08 10.35 3.90
N GLU A 17 -7.13 9.52 2.86
CA GLU A 17 -8.05 8.39 2.79
C GLU A 17 -7.77 7.34 3.86
N ILE A 18 -6.51 6.95 4.02
CA ILE A 18 -6.11 5.94 5.00
C ILE A 18 -6.32 6.51 6.41
N GLU A 19 -5.95 7.77 6.64
CA GLU A 19 -6.17 8.45 7.91
C GLU A 19 -7.65 8.47 8.29
N LYS A 20 -8.55 8.80 7.35
CA LYS A 20 -10.00 8.75 7.59
C LYS A 20 -10.49 7.33 7.87
N ALA A 21 -9.92 6.33 7.20
CA ALA A 21 -10.30 4.92 7.39
C ALA A 21 -9.83 4.35 8.74
N ILE A 22 -8.71 4.83 9.28
CA ILE A 22 -8.14 4.36 10.56
C ILE A 22 -8.42 5.30 11.74
N ALA A 23 -8.97 6.49 11.49
CA ALA A 23 -9.34 7.44 12.52
C ALA A 23 -10.42 6.83 13.42
N SER A 24 -10.03 6.55 14.66
CA SER A 24 -10.92 6.11 15.72
C SER A 24 -10.69 7.02 16.92
N ASP A 25 -11.78 7.55 17.49
CA ASP A 25 -11.76 8.47 18.62
C ASP A 25 -11.20 7.82 19.91
N GLN A 26 -11.05 6.49 19.91
CA GLN A 26 -10.48 5.69 21.01
C GLN A 26 -8.99 5.39 20.83
N SER A 27 -8.37 5.86 19.74
CA SER A 27 -6.98 5.52 19.43
C SER A 27 -6.00 6.32 20.28
N VAL A 28 -5.32 5.66 21.23
CA VAL A 28 -4.22 6.21 22.04
C VAL A 28 -2.91 6.37 21.26
N VAL A 29 -2.95 6.20 19.94
CA VAL A 29 -1.76 6.15 19.08
C VAL A 29 -1.27 7.56 18.76
N GLY A 30 -0.02 7.84 19.10
CA GLY A 30 0.63 9.12 18.83
C GLY A 30 0.78 9.42 17.32
N ILE A 31 1.01 10.69 17.00
CA ILE A 31 1.05 11.23 15.63
C ILE A 31 2.05 10.48 14.73
N ASP A 32 3.25 10.16 15.26
CA ASP A 32 4.28 9.48 14.48
C ASP A 32 3.94 8.02 14.20
N ALA A 33 3.32 7.34 15.17
CA ALA A 33 2.82 5.99 14.95
C ALA A 33 1.69 6.01 13.90
N LYS A 34 0.80 7.01 13.90
CA LYS A 34 -0.24 7.16 12.86
C LYS A 34 0.37 7.24 11.45
N LYS A 35 1.43 8.05 11.25
CA LYS A 35 2.12 8.15 9.95
C LYS A 35 2.69 6.80 9.50
N THR A 36 3.31 6.06 10.42
CA THR A 36 3.84 4.72 10.14
C THR A 36 2.73 3.76 9.70
N HIS A 37 1.57 3.76 10.36
CA HIS A 37 0.43 2.93 9.94
C HIS A 37 -0.06 3.31 8.53
N ILE A 38 -0.12 4.60 8.22
CA ILE A 38 -0.52 5.08 6.90
C ILE A 38 0.44 4.53 5.83
N ILE A 39 1.75 4.62 6.08
CA ILE A 39 2.77 4.09 5.16
C ILE A 39 2.62 2.58 4.98
N ILE A 40 2.49 1.82 6.07
CA ILE A 40 2.33 0.36 6.00
C ILE A 40 1.07 -0.01 5.20
N ILE A 41 -0.05 0.63 5.49
CA ILE A 41 -1.32 0.35 4.79
C ILE A 41 -1.21 0.71 3.30
N HIS A 42 -0.54 1.81 2.97
CA HIS A 42 -0.30 2.20 1.58
C HIS A 42 0.52 1.14 0.85
N MET A 43 1.67 0.73 1.40
CA MET A 43 2.52 -0.29 0.80
C MET A 43 1.79 -1.64 0.64
N LEU A 44 0.97 -2.03 1.61
CA LEU A 44 0.15 -3.25 1.51
C LEU A 44 -0.87 -3.17 0.35
N ARG A 45 -1.46 -1.99 0.11
CA ARG A 45 -2.33 -1.76 -1.06
C ARG A 45 -1.53 -1.89 -2.36
N GLU A 46 -0.35 -1.28 -2.46
CA GLU A 46 0.48 -1.36 -3.65
C GLU A 46 0.91 -2.80 -3.97
N ILE A 47 1.34 -3.56 -2.96
CA ILE A 47 1.69 -4.98 -3.09
C ILE A 47 0.50 -5.77 -3.59
N ARG A 48 -0.69 -5.56 -3.02
CA ARG A 48 -1.91 -6.25 -3.44
C ARG A 48 -2.26 -5.95 -4.89
N GLU A 49 -2.15 -4.70 -5.32
CA GLU A 49 -2.39 -4.31 -6.71
C GLU A 49 -1.37 -4.91 -7.68
N GLN A 50 -0.10 -4.95 -7.30
CA GLN A 50 0.95 -5.59 -8.09
C GLN A 50 0.71 -7.10 -8.23
N LEU A 51 0.27 -7.76 -7.16
CA LEU A 51 -0.07 -9.18 -7.16
C LEU A 51 -1.27 -9.45 -8.09
N ASP A 52 -2.37 -8.69 -7.95
CA ASP A 52 -3.55 -8.81 -8.82
C ASP A 52 -3.21 -8.58 -10.31
N ARG A 53 -2.34 -7.62 -10.62
CA ARG A 53 -1.83 -7.42 -11.98
C ARG A 53 -1.04 -8.63 -12.49
N THR A 54 -0.26 -9.27 -11.62
CA THR A 54 0.57 -10.42 -11.97
C THR A 54 -0.27 -11.67 -12.18
N GLU A 55 -1.21 -11.95 -11.27
CA GLU A 55 -2.18 -13.04 -11.38
C GLU A 55 -2.99 -12.93 -12.67
N LYS A 56 -3.55 -11.74 -12.97
CA LYS A 56 -4.27 -11.50 -14.23
C LYS A 56 -3.42 -11.70 -15.48
N ARG A 57 -2.10 -11.42 -15.41
CA ARG A 57 -1.18 -11.69 -16.53
C ARG A 57 -0.95 -13.19 -16.69
N LEU A 58 -0.79 -13.91 -15.58
CA LEU A 58 -0.62 -15.36 -15.59
C LEU A 58 -1.86 -16.04 -16.17
N ASP A 59 -3.05 -15.67 -15.71
CA ASP A 59 -4.32 -16.21 -16.23
C ASP A 59 -4.45 -16.03 -17.75
N ARG A 60 -4.09 -14.85 -18.28
CA ARG A 60 -4.10 -14.59 -19.72
C ARG A 60 -3.10 -15.47 -20.48
N LEU A 61 -1.90 -15.67 -19.94
CA LEU A 61 -0.89 -16.52 -20.56
C LEU A 61 -1.32 -18.00 -20.54
N GLU A 62 -1.97 -18.44 -19.48
CA GLU A 62 -2.53 -19.79 -19.40
C GLU A 62 -3.67 -20.00 -20.42
N GLN A 63 -4.53 -19.00 -20.62
CA GLN A 63 -5.60 -19.05 -21.62
C GLN A 63 -5.06 -19.06 -23.05
N GLN A 64 -3.94 -18.39 -23.32
CA GLN A 64 -3.31 -18.36 -24.66
C GLN A 64 -2.61 -19.67 -25.05
N ASN A 65 -2.21 -20.48 -24.07
CA ASN A 65 -1.53 -21.76 -24.29
C ASN A 65 -2.47 -22.98 -24.27
N ARG A 66 -3.79 -22.76 -24.13
CA ARG A 66 -4.83 -23.78 -24.23
C ARG A 66 -5.51 -23.69 -25.59
#